data_AF-A0A1M7N0P1-F1
#
_entry.id   AF-A0A1M7N0P1-F1
#
_cell.length_a   1.000
_cell.length_b   1.000
_cell.length_c   1.000
_cell.angle_alpha   90.00
_cell.angle_beta   90.00
_cell.angle_gamma   90.00
#
_symmetry.space_group_name_H-M   'P 1'
#
loop_
_entity.id
_entity.type
_entity.pdbx_description
1 polymer ?
#
loop_
_entity_poly.entity_id
_entity_poly.type
_entity_poly.pdbx_seq_one_letter_code
_entity_poly.pdbx_strand_id
1 'polypeptide(L)'
;MDEIMFEAFNKKDSKKFKSLFTKYLEWFQDNGGLLSFDTVFTNFSNMFTNENKQTRKLVNGTLEVHPIKDYGAIEIGVHEFRNMENGKEEIGTFKFLMIWKKQDTQWKIA
;
A
#
# COMPACT_ATOMS: atom_id res chain seq x y z
N MET A 1 -7.51 8.06 0.04
CA MET A 1 -7.68 6.80 -0.73
C MET A 1 -6.74 5.75 -0.16
N ASP A 2 -5.52 6.15 0.18
CA ASP A 2 -4.65 5.52 1.18
C ASP A 2 -5.38 4.85 2.35
N GLU A 3 -6.31 5.53 3.06
CA GLU A 3 -6.99 4.95 4.22
C GLU A 3 -7.75 3.66 3.87
N ILE A 4 -8.44 3.63 2.73
CA ILE A 4 -9.16 2.45 2.24
C ILE A 4 -8.19 1.29 1.95
N MET A 5 -7.03 1.61 1.38
CA MET A 5 -6.00 0.62 1.07
C MET A 5 -5.34 0.09 2.35
N PHE A 6 -5.02 0.96 3.31
CA PHE A 6 -4.43 0.58 4.59
C PHE A 6 -5.43 -0.23 5.42
N GLU A 7 -6.71 0.12 5.39
CA GLU A 7 -7.76 -0.66 6.05
C GLU A 7 -7.88 -2.06 5.44
N ALA A 8 -7.87 -2.18 4.12
CA ALA A 8 -7.89 -3.48 3.44
C ALA A 8 -6.66 -4.33 3.80
N PHE A 9 -5.48 -3.71 3.87
CA PHE A 9 -4.24 -4.35 4.35
C PHE A 9 -4.37 -4.82 5.81
N ASN A 10 -4.79 -3.93 6.72
CA ASN A 10 -4.90 -4.20 8.15
C ASN A 10 -5.91 -5.31 8.45
N LYS A 11 -7.01 -5.36 7.68
CA LYS A 11 -8.03 -6.41 7.75
C LYS A 11 -7.64 -7.69 7.01
N LYS A 12 -6.49 -7.70 6.32
CA LYS A 12 -6.03 -8.80 5.46
C LYS A 12 -7.07 -9.19 4.39
N ASP A 13 -7.86 -8.20 3.93
CA ASP A 13 -8.87 -8.38 2.88
C ASP A 13 -8.17 -8.39 1.51
N SER A 14 -7.62 -9.55 1.14
CA SER A 14 -6.86 -9.74 -0.10
C SER A 14 -7.64 -9.30 -1.34
N LYS A 15 -8.95 -9.56 -1.38
CA LYS A 15 -9.80 -9.25 -2.54
C LYS A 15 -9.99 -7.73 -2.67
N LYS A 16 -10.34 -7.04 -1.58
CA LYS A 16 -10.47 -5.57 -1.58
C LYS A 16 -9.12 -4.90 -1.80
N PHE A 17 -8.05 -5.40 -1.17
CA PHE A 17 -6.71 -4.86 -1.35
C PHE A 17 -6.29 -4.95 -2.82
N LYS A 18 -6.37 -6.13 -3.45
CA LYS A 18 -6.00 -6.33 -4.86
C LYS A 18 -6.84 -5.51 -5.84
N SER A 19 -8.12 -5.25 -5.55
CA SER A 19 -8.99 -4.48 -6.45
C SER A 19 -8.62 -2.99 -6.55
N LEU A 20 -7.84 -2.48 -5.60
CA LEU A 20 -7.36 -1.10 -5.57
C LEU A 20 -6.18 -0.85 -6.51
N PHE A 21 -5.60 -1.89 -7.13
CA PHE A 21 -4.43 -1.76 -7.99
C PHE A 21 -4.79 -2.04 -9.45
N THR A 22 -4.10 -1.37 -10.37
CA THR A 22 -4.18 -1.70 -11.79
C THR A 22 -3.39 -2.96 -12.09
N LYS A 23 -3.75 -3.68 -13.17
CA LYS A 23 -2.97 -4.83 -13.65
C LYS A 23 -1.56 -4.48 -14.17
N TYR A 24 -1.27 -3.19 -14.33
CA TYR A 24 -0.01 -2.66 -14.86
C TYR A 24 0.86 -2.05 -13.75
N LEU A 25 0.61 -2.43 -12.49
CA LEU A 25 1.35 -1.95 -11.33
C LEU A 25 2.86 -2.11 -11.50
N GLU A 26 3.59 -1.01 -11.34
CA GLU A 26 5.03 -1.03 -11.13
C GLU A 26 5.32 -0.82 -9.64
N TRP A 27 5.69 -1.89 -8.94
CA TRP A 27 5.99 -1.84 -7.51
C TRP A 27 7.50 -1.83 -7.28
N PHE A 28 8.01 -0.74 -6.74
CA PHE A 28 9.40 -0.60 -6.34
C PHE A 28 9.56 -0.75 -4.84
N GLN A 29 10.47 -1.63 -4.42
CA GLN A 29 10.81 -1.80 -3.00
C GLN A 29 12.33 -1.86 -2.78
N ASP A 30 12.76 -1.40 -1.61
CA ASP A 30 14.16 -1.29 -1.18
C ASP A 30 14.95 -2.60 -1.28
N ASN A 31 14.33 -3.72 -0.92
CA ASN A 31 14.96 -5.04 -0.89
C ASN A 31 14.68 -5.91 -2.13
N GLY A 32 14.00 -5.39 -3.15
CA GLY A 32 13.52 -6.19 -4.28
C GLY A 32 13.50 -5.48 -5.63
N GLY A 33 13.81 -4.18 -5.69
CA GLY A 33 13.74 -3.42 -6.94
C GLY A 33 12.32 -3.41 -7.51
N LEU A 34 12.21 -3.54 -8.83
CA LEU A 34 10.93 -3.63 -9.53
C LEU A 34 10.34 -5.04 -9.42
N LEU A 35 9.12 -5.14 -8.89
CA LEU A 35 8.34 -6.37 -8.84
C LEU A 35 7.17 -6.33 -9.83
N SER A 36 6.85 -7.50 -10.40
CA SER A 36 5.64 -7.65 -11.21
C SER A 36 4.38 -7.68 -10.33
N PHE A 37 3.23 -7.36 -10.93
CA PHE A 37 1.92 -7.45 -10.30
C PHE A 37 1.69 -8.82 -9.63
N ASP A 38 1.96 -9.92 -10.35
CA ASP A 38 1.73 -11.27 -9.82
C ASP A 38 2.64 -11.61 -8.64
N THR A 39 3.91 -11.17 -8.68
CA THR A 39 4.84 -11.34 -7.55
C THR A 39 4.37 -10.55 -6.34
N VAL A 40 3.96 -9.29 -6.51
CA VAL A 40 3.43 -8.44 -5.44
C VAL A 40 2.23 -9.11 -4.75
N PHE A 41 1.25 -9.58 -5.51
CA PHE A 41 0.05 -10.17 -4.92
C PHE A 41 0.26 -11.59 -4.40
N THR A 42 1.23 -12.33 -4.91
CA THR A 42 1.67 -13.59 -4.29
C THR A 42 2.28 -13.32 -2.91
N ASN A 43 3.18 -12.33 -2.81
CA ASN A 43 3.81 -11.94 -1.56
C ASN A 43 2.80 -11.46 -0.53
N PHE A 44 1.87 -10.57 -0.91
CA PHE A 44 0.80 -10.12 -0.02
C PHE A 44 -0.15 -11.25 0.38
N SER A 45 -0.48 -12.17 -0.53
CA SER A 45 -1.32 -13.33 -0.20
C SER A 45 -0.67 -14.19 0.89
N ASN A 46 0.63 -14.50 0.75
CA ASN A 46 1.38 -15.26 1.75
C ASN A 46 1.48 -14.50 3.09
N MET A 47 1.69 -13.18 3.04
CA MET A 47 1.75 -12.35 4.23
C MET A 47 0.38 -12.29 4.95
N PHE A 48 -0.72 -12.20 4.21
CA PHE A 48 -2.07 -12.18 4.78
C PHE A 48 -2.48 -13.53 5.39
N THR A 49 -1.87 -14.65 5.00
CA THR A 49 -2.11 -15.95 5.64
C THR A 49 -1.33 -16.15 6.94
N ASN A 50 -0.25 -15.40 7.17
CA ASN A 50 0.55 -15.53 8.39
C ASN A 50 -0.21 -15.01 9.62
N GLU A 51 0.05 -15.56 10.81
CA GLU A 51 -0.61 -15.14 12.06
C GLU A 51 -0.16 -13.74 12.53
N ASN A 52 1.05 -13.32 12.15
CA ASN A 52 1.59 -12.00 12.47
C ASN A 52 0.66 -10.90 11.95
N LYS A 53 0.29 -9.97 12.84
CA LYS A 53 -0.58 -8.83 12.52
C LYS A 53 0.26 -7.57 12.44
N GLN A 54 0.84 -7.34 11.27
CA GLN A 54 1.36 -6.02 10.94
C GLN A 54 0.19 -5.10 10.60
N THR A 55 0.18 -3.90 11.17
CA THR A 55 -0.78 -2.84 10.81
C THR A 55 -0.06 -1.64 10.24
N ARG A 56 -0.74 -0.89 9.39
CA ARG A 56 -0.26 0.28 8.66
C ARG A 56 -1.20 1.45 8.92
N LYS A 57 -0.63 2.63 9.17
CA LYS A 57 -1.36 3.90 9.22
C LYS A 57 -0.54 5.03 8.60
N LEU A 58 -1.20 6.10 8.18
CA LEU A 58 -0.55 7.35 7.78
C LEU A 58 0.00 8.06 9.02
N VAL A 59 1.20 8.66 8.92
CA VAL A 59 1.69 9.61 9.91
C VAL A 59 1.06 10.98 9.62
N ASN A 60 0.29 11.48 10.58
CA ASN A 60 -0.45 12.74 10.44
C ASN A 60 0.47 13.91 10.04
N GLY A 61 0.00 14.73 9.10
CA GLY A 61 0.74 15.91 8.62
C GLY A 61 1.84 15.62 7.59
N THR A 62 1.99 14.36 7.14
CA THR A 62 3.01 14.00 6.12
C THR A 62 2.46 13.81 4.71
N LEU A 63 1.13 13.86 4.54
CA LEU A 63 0.49 13.59 3.26
C LEU A 63 0.62 14.78 2.30
N GLU A 64 1.17 14.51 1.13
CA GLU A 64 1.25 15.44 0.01
C GLU A 64 0.53 14.83 -1.19
N VAL A 65 -0.32 15.62 -1.86
CA VAL A 65 -1.09 15.17 -3.04
C VAL A 65 -0.92 16.18 -4.17
N HIS A 66 -0.49 15.69 -5.33
CA HIS A 66 -0.25 16.51 -6.51
C HIS A 66 -0.99 15.98 -7.73
N PRO A 67 -1.71 16.81 -8.50
CA PRO A 67 -2.39 16.36 -9.70
C PRO A 67 -1.41 16.01 -10.82
N ILE A 68 -1.70 14.95 -11.56
CA ILE A 68 -1.06 14.59 -12.83
C ILE A 68 -2.07 14.89 -13.93
N LYS A 69 -1.75 15.89 -14.76
CA LYS A 69 -2.63 16.36 -15.83
C LYS A 69 -3.11 15.19 -16.70
N ASP A 70 -4.43 15.11 -16.90
CA ASP A 70 -5.12 14.14 -17.75
C ASP A 70 -4.84 12.65 -17.41
N TYR A 71 -4.34 12.37 -16.19
CA TYR A 71 -3.98 11.01 -15.77
C TYR A 71 -4.50 10.65 -14.38
N GLY A 72 -4.23 11.48 -13.37
CA GLY A 72 -4.53 11.13 -11.99
C GLY A 72 -3.83 12.00 -10.95
N ALA A 73 -3.25 11.39 -9.91
CA ALA A 73 -2.57 12.10 -8.83
C ALA A 73 -1.37 11.32 -8.29
N ILE A 74 -0.36 12.06 -7.82
CA ILE A 74 0.73 11.53 -6.99
C ILE A 74 0.33 11.72 -5.55
N GLU A 75 0.45 10.67 -4.74
CA GLU A 75 0.28 10.69 -3.30
C GLU A 75 1.60 10.30 -2.64
N ILE A 76 2.13 11.17 -1.79
CA ILE A 76 3.37 10.97 -1.05
C ILE A 76 3.05 11.06 0.43
N GLY A 77 3.70 10.24 1.25
CA GLY A 77 3.58 10.37 2.69
C GLY A 77 4.51 9.45 3.44
N VAL A 78 4.37 9.46 4.76
CA VAL A 78 5.04 8.49 5.65
C VAL A 78 3.98 7.58 6.21
N HIS A 79 4.16 6.27 6.07
CA HIS A 79 3.37 5.30 6.81
C HIS A 79 4.14 4.79 8.02
N GLU A 80 3.41 4.44 9.07
CA GLU A 80 3.91 3.75 10.24
C GLU A 80 3.40 2.31 10.18
N PHE A 81 4.32 1.35 10.24
CA PHE A 81 4.01 -0.06 10.47
C PHE A 81 4.21 -0.39 11.94
N ARG A 82 3.23 -1.10 12.50
CA ARG A 82 3.29 -1.68 13.84
C ARG A 82 3.23 -3.19 13.73
N ASN A 83 4.17 -3.88 14.33
CA ASN A 83 4.17 -5.34 14.44
C ASN A 83 4.40 -5.75 15.89
N MET A 84 3.91 -6.92 16.28
CA MET A 84 4.24 -7.52 17.58
C MET A 84 5.32 -8.57 17.38
N GLU A 85 6.50 -8.36 17.96
CA GLU A 85 7.62 -9.31 17.92
C GLU A 85 8.02 -9.70 19.35
N ASN A 86 7.97 -10.99 19.66
CA ASN A 86 8.30 -11.53 21.00
C ASN A 86 7.57 -10.82 22.16
N GLY A 87 6.32 -10.41 21.93
CA GLY A 87 5.51 -9.70 22.91
C GLY A 87 5.81 -8.21 23.07
N LYS A 88 6.66 -7.62 22.22
CA LYS A 88 6.92 -6.18 22.16
C LYS A 88 6.39 -5.57 20.87
N GLU A 89 5.88 -4.35 20.97
CA GLU A 89 5.46 -3.57 19.79
C GLU A 89 6.71 -2.99 19.13
N GLU A 90 6.96 -3.36 17.88
CA GLU A 90 7.97 -2.77 17.02
C GLU A 90 7.30 -1.80 16.05
N ILE A 91 7.86 -0.59 15.95
CA ILE A 91 7.31 0.50 15.14
C ILE A 91 8.36 0.93 14.11
N GLY A 92 8.01 0.83 12.83
CA GLY A 92 8.83 1.31 11.72
C GLY A 92 8.09 2.36 10.90
N THR A 93 8.79 3.41 10.47
CA THR A 93 8.23 4.44 9.58
C THR A 93 8.96 4.46 8.25
N PHE A 94 8.22 4.45 7.15
CA PHE A 94 8.81 4.51 5.81
C PHE A 94 8.04 5.48 4.92
N LYS A 95 8.77 6.12 4.01
CA LYS A 95 8.18 6.96 2.97
C LYS A 95 7.54 6.06 1.92
N PHE A 96 6.42 6.52 1.38
CA PHE A 96 5.80 5.92 0.21
C PHE A 96 5.48 6.97 -0.83
N LEU A 97 5.39 6.51 -2.08
CA LEU A 97 4.83 7.24 -3.20
C LEU A 97 3.84 6.30 -3.88
N MET A 98 2.65 6.80 -4.20
CA MET A 98 1.65 6.10 -5.01
C MET A 98 1.21 6.99 -6.15
N ILE A 99 1.11 6.40 -7.33
CA ILE A 99 0.44 7.04 -8.46
C ILE A 99 -0.98 6.50 -8.49
N TRP A 100 -1.96 7.38 -8.32
CA TRP A 100 -3.36 7.05 -8.47
C TRP A 100 -3.82 7.40 -9.86
N LYS A 101 -4.40 6.44 -10.57
CA LYS A 101 -5.06 6.61 -11.86
C LYS A 101 -6.57 6.53 -11.68
N LYS A 102 -7.28 7.46 -12.32
CA LYS A 102 -8.74 7.40 -12.41
C LYS A 102 -9.13 6.52 -13.61
N GLN A 103 -9.81 5.41 -13.35
CA GLN A 103 -10.41 4.53 -14.35
C GLN A 103 -11.93 4.58 -14.18
N ASP A 104 -12.63 5.18 -15.14
CA ASP A 104 -14.06 5.49 -15.06
C ASP A 104 -14.40 6.27 -13.77
N THR A 105 -15.16 5.65 -12.86
CA THR A 105 -15.55 6.20 -11.57
C THR A 105 -14.66 5.76 -10.41
N GLN A 106 -13.63 4.95 -10.66
CA GLN A 106 -12.80 4.33 -9.64
C GLN A 106 -11.35 4.83 -9.68
N TRP A 107 -10.77 5.04 -8.51
CA TRP A 107 -9.36 5.32 -8.34
C TRP A 107 -8.59 4.03 -8.06
N LYS A 108 -7.47 3.84 -8.77
CA LYS A 108 -6.58 2.68 -8.58
C LYS A 108 -5.13 3.10 -8.55
N ILE A 109 -4.33 2.39 -7.77
CA ILE A 109 -2.88 2.54 -7.73
C ILE A 109 -2.29 1.93 -8.99
N ALA A 110 -1.54 2.73 -9.74
CA ALA A 110 -0.85 2.37 -10.97
C ALA A 110 0.65 2.23 -10.72
#